data_AF-A0A3M1EJZ0-F1
#
_entry.id   AF-A0A3M1EJZ0-F1
#
_cell.length_a   1.000
_cell.length_b   1.000
_cell.length_c   1.000
_cell.angle_alpha   90.00
_cell.angle_beta   90.00
_cell.angle_gamma   90.00
#
_symmetry.space_group_name_H-M   'P 1'
#
loop_
_entity.id
_entity.type
_entity.pdbx_description
1 polymer ?
#
loop_
_entity_poly.entity_id
_entity_poly.type
_entity_poly.pdbx_seq_one_letter_code
_entity_poly.pdbx_strand_id
1 'polypeptide(L)'
;MEGTTGGTIEETTGGTTGGTPEIPPTIHDDYPLTYTETWKPSTCWIGKQDCSLKARVLTQEVNGTEVTRIVKLEGFIDPEKGLYNPRNTGTLCPKGAGQIVAIYDYNRVKTPLKRTNQKGAPGRFVPVSWEEALQIVGDQIKRAKRDGIPVLYQKGRSKAKGFYDHGFVDTLKANG
;
A
#
# COMPACT_ATOMS: atom_id res chain seq x y z
N MET A 1 1.37 -0.02 29.04
CA MET A 1 0.06 0.37 29.62
C MET A 1 -1.00 0.16 28.57
N GLU A 2 -1.75 -0.93 28.69
CA GLU A 2 -2.90 -1.24 27.85
C GLU A 2 -4.05 -0.30 28.22
N GLY A 3 -4.41 0.59 27.29
CA GLY A 3 -5.54 1.50 27.43
C GLY A 3 -6.52 1.25 26.31
N THR A 4 -7.43 0.30 26.49
CA THR A 4 -8.59 0.11 25.62
C THR A 4 -9.59 1.20 25.93
N THR A 5 -9.62 2.28 25.15
CA THR A 5 -10.65 3.33 25.27
C THR A 5 -11.61 3.18 24.09
N GLY A 6 -12.77 2.57 24.34
CA GLY A 6 -13.89 2.59 23.39
C GLY A 6 -14.60 3.94 23.46
N GLY A 7 -14.76 4.60 22.30
CA GLY A 7 -15.53 5.83 22.17
C GLY A 7 -16.65 5.63 21.17
N THR A 8 -17.86 6.08 21.50
CA THR A 8 -19.04 6.09 20.63
C THR A 8 -19.28 7.53 20.16
N ILE A 9 -19.49 7.74 18.86
CA ILE A 9 -19.94 9.00 18.28
C ILE A 9 -21.39 8.81 17.80
N GLU A 10 -22.33 9.67 18.20
CA GLU A 10 -23.74 9.58 17.79
C GLU A 10 -23.96 10.25 16.42
N GLU A 11 -24.78 9.64 15.57
CA GLU A 11 -25.03 10.06 14.19
C GLU A 11 -26.51 10.48 13.97
N THR A 12 -26.72 11.66 13.38
CA THR A 12 -28.02 12.18 12.93
C THR A 12 -28.40 11.60 11.55
N THR A 13 -29.62 11.06 11.44
CA THR A 13 -30.10 10.26 10.31
C THR A 13 -30.59 11.06 9.10
N GLY A 14 -30.20 10.62 7.89
CA GLY A 14 -30.80 10.97 6.61
C GLY A 14 -30.64 9.82 5.61
N GLY A 15 -31.74 9.10 5.33
CA GLY A 15 -31.71 7.88 4.51
C GLY A 15 -31.88 8.11 3.01
N THR A 16 -31.42 7.15 2.19
CA THR A 16 -31.94 6.88 0.83
C THR A 16 -31.70 5.41 0.45
N THR A 17 -32.73 4.81 -0.15
CA THR A 17 -32.83 3.42 -0.61
C THR A 17 -32.17 3.19 -1.98
N GLY A 18 -31.33 2.16 -2.09
CA GLY A 18 -30.84 1.63 -3.36
C GLY A 18 -29.80 0.53 -3.12
N GLY A 19 -30.03 -0.69 -3.62
CA GLY A 19 -29.10 -1.80 -3.46
C GLY A 19 -27.79 -1.53 -4.21
N THR A 20 -26.67 -1.54 -3.47
CA THR A 20 -25.34 -1.16 -3.97
C THR A 20 -24.45 -2.40 -4.07
N PRO A 21 -23.62 -2.55 -5.12
CA PRO A 21 -22.62 -3.63 -5.21
C PRO A 21 -21.71 -3.61 -3.97
N GLU A 22 -21.26 -4.77 -3.49
CA GLU A 22 -20.33 -4.93 -2.36
C GLU A 22 -18.95 -4.31 -2.66
N ILE A 23 -18.90 -2.98 -2.72
CA ILE A 23 -17.70 -2.19 -2.57
C ILE A 23 -17.51 -2.08 -1.05
N PRO A 24 -16.40 -2.56 -0.46
CA PRO A 24 -16.15 -2.31 0.95
C PRO A 24 -16.20 -0.81 1.17
N PRO A 25 -16.91 -0.34 2.21
CA PRO A 25 -17.22 1.07 2.34
C PRO A 25 -15.96 1.91 2.20
N THR A 26 -15.98 2.81 1.22
CA THR A 26 -14.83 3.68 0.94
C THR A 26 -14.87 4.95 1.79
N ILE A 27 -15.96 5.15 2.53
CA ILE A 27 -16.21 6.27 3.42
C ILE A 27 -16.10 5.75 4.86
N HIS A 28 -15.43 6.52 5.72
CA HIS A 28 -15.13 6.10 7.09
C HIS A 28 -16.39 5.83 7.93
N ASP A 29 -17.50 6.47 7.56
CA ASP A 29 -18.77 6.55 8.29
C ASP A 29 -19.65 5.30 8.11
N ASP A 30 -19.44 4.53 7.05
CA ASP A 30 -20.19 3.29 6.77
C ASP A 30 -19.71 2.08 7.61
N TYR A 31 -18.70 2.28 8.46
CA TYR A 31 -18.15 1.22 9.31
C TYR A 31 -18.78 1.26 10.69
N PRO A 32 -18.93 0.10 11.36
CA PRO A 32 -19.44 0.04 12.73
C PRO A 32 -18.67 0.97 13.68
N LEU A 33 -19.32 1.42 14.74
CA LEU A 33 -18.64 2.21 15.78
C LEU A 33 -17.87 1.33 16.78
N THR A 34 -18.14 0.02 16.78
CA THR A 34 -17.42 -0.96 17.58
C THR A 34 -16.12 -1.37 16.87
N TYR A 35 -15.00 -1.19 17.56
CA TYR A 35 -13.68 -1.53 17.03
C TYR A 35 -12.68 -1.87 18.14
N THR A 36 -11.66 -2.63 17.76
CA THR A 36 -10.40 -2.69 18.51
C THR A 36 -9.37 -1.81 17.85
N GLU A 37 -8.58 -1.09 18.64
CA GLU A 37 -7.57 -0.16 18.14
C GLU A 37 -6.17 -0.65 18.48
N THR A 38 -5.28 -0.60 17.50
CA THR A 38 -3.84 -0.82 17.71
C THR A 38 -3.02 0.24 16.99
N TRP A 39 -1.83 0.52 17.52
CA TRP A 39 -0.83 1.35 16.87
C TRP A 39 0.30 0.48 16.34
N LYS A 40 0.58 0.57 15.03
CA LYS A 40 1.62 -0.21 14.37
C LYS A 40 2.74 0.71 13.88
N PRO A 41 4.00 0.49 14.27
CA PRO A 41 5.11 1.29 13.77
C PRO A 41 5.35 1.01 12.28
N SER A 42 5.76 2.03 11.53
CA SER A 42 6.11 1.96 10.11
C SER A 42 7.02 3.14 9.75
N THR A 43 7.25 3.36 8.46
CA THR A 43 8.13 4.42 7.94
C THR A 43 7.45 5.17 6.79
N CYS A 44 7.58 6.50 6.80
CA CYS A 44 7.06 7.36 5.74
C CYS A 44 7.75 7.07 4.40
N TRP A 45 6.95 6.92 3.34
CA TRP A 45 7.45 6.62 2.00
C TRP A 45 7.46 7.82 1.05
N ILE A 46 6.68 8.87 1.33
CA ILE A 46 6.51 10.01 0.41
C ILE A 46 7.76 10.87 0.31
N GLY A 47 8.36 11.23 1.43
CA GLY A 47 9.58 12.04 1.46
C GLY A 47 10.84 11.19 1.30
N LYS A 48 11.98 11.83 0.98
CA LYS A 48 13.31 11.16 0.99
C LYS A 48 13.90 10.97 2.39
N GLN A 49 13.22 11.47 3.42
CA GLN A 49 13.72 11.53 4.79
C GLN A 49 13.45 10.25 5.59
N ASP A 50 12.63 9.32 5.13
CA ASP A 50 12.36 8.05 5.83
C ASP A 50 12.01 8.26 7.31
N CYS A 51 11.04 9.16 7.53
CA CYS A 51 10.57 9.54 8.86
C CYS A 51 9.93 8.33 9.56
N SER A 52 10.14 8.19 10.87
CA SER A 52 9.42 7.18 11.66
C SER A 52 7.96 7.59 11.78
N LEU A 53 7.05 6.64 11.58
CA LEU A 53 5.63 6.87 11.80
C LEU A 53 4.98 5.70 12.51
N LYS A 54 3.79 5.93 13.04
CA LYS A 54 2.88 4.89 13.53
C LYS A 54 1.53 5.04 12.84
N ALA A 55 0.95 3.92 12.48
CA ALA A 55 -0.39 3.84 11.93
C ALA A 55 -1.38 3.49 13.04
N ARG A 56 -2.45 4.27 13.14
CA ARG A 56 -3.63 3.91 13.92
C ARG A 56 -4.46 2.94 13.10
N VAL A 57 -4.60 1.72 13.61
CA VAL A 57 -5.24 0.61 12.93
C VAL A 57 -6.48 0.21 13.71
N LEU A 58 -7.64 0.22 13.05
CA LEU A 58 -8.90 -0.27 13.60
C LEU A 58 -9.21 -1.65 13.03
N THR A 59 -9.61 -2.58 13.88
CA THR A 59 -10.09 -3.91 13.51
C THR A 59 -11.53 -4.07 13.97
N GLN A 60 -12.40 -4.47 13.05
CA GLN A 60 -13.87 -4.40 13.20
C GLN A 60 -14.53 -5.60 12.54
N GLU A 61 -15.66 -6.08 13.07
CA GLU A 61 -16.51 -7.04 12.37
C GLU A 61 -17.51 -6.26 11.48
N VAL A 62 -17.51 -6.54 10.19
CA VAL A 62 -18.45 -5.97 9.21
C VAL A 62 -19.11 -7.13 8.47
N ASN A 63 -20.43 -7.29 8.63
CA ASN A 63 -21.20 -8.36 7.99
C ASN A 63 -20.59 -9.77 8.23
N GLY A 64 -20.19 -10.08 9.46
CA GLY A 64 -19.55 -11.36 9.80
C GLY A 64 -18.10 -11.52 9.33
N THR A 65 -17.49 -10.48 8.75
CA THR A 65 -16.09 -10.49 8.29
C THR A 65 -15.24 -9.52 9.10
N GLU A 66 -14.08 -9.97 9.58
CA GLU A 66 -13.11 -9.07 10.22
C GLU A 66 -12.42 -8.19 9.18
N VAL A 67 -12.49 -6.87 9.37
CA VAL A 67 -11.86 -5.86 8.51
C VAL A 67 -10.89 -5.03 9.33
N THR A 68 -9.68 -4.86 8.80
CA THR A 68 -8.64 -4.03 9.40
C THR A 68 -8.33 -2.83 8.50
N ARG A 69 -8.35 -1.61 9.07
CA ARG A 69 -8.11 -0.36 8.34
C ARG A 69 -7.18 0.59 9.08
N ILE A 70 -6.35 1.31 8.33
CA ILE A 70 -5.55 2.43 8.83
C ILE A 70 -6.43 3.68 8.79
N VAL A 71 -6.55 4.40 9.90
CA VAL A 71 -7.37 5.63 9.96
C VAL A 71 -6.55 6.89 10.25
N LYS A 72 -5.30 6.73 10.69
CA LYS A 72 -4.41 7.85 10.98
C LYS A 72 -2.95 7.46 10.84
N LEU A 73 -2.13 8.41 10.44
CA LEU A 73 -0.67 8.31 10.45
C LEU A 73 -0.10 9.45 11.28
N GLU A 74 0.76 9.12 12.23
CA GLU A 74 1.43 10.08 13.11
C GLU A 74 2.93 9.80 13.20
N GLY A 75 3.71 10.80 13.61
CA GLY A 75 5.11 10.57 13.88
C GLY A 75 5.29 9.63 15.07
N PHE A 76 6.36 8.84 15.03
CA PHE A 76 6.61 7.81 16.04
C PHE A 76 7.83 8.14 16.89
N ILE A 77 7.63 8.09 18.20
CA ILE A 77 8.64 8.09 19.26
C ILE A 77 8.22 7.07 20.32
N ASP A 78 9.19 6.35 20.87
CA ASP A 78 8.99 5.45 22.02
C ASP A 78 10.10 5.75 23.04
N PRO A 79 9.84 6.64 24.02
CA PRO A 79 10.84 7.04 25.01
C PRO A 79 11.29 5.89 25.92
N GLU A 80 10.39 4.97 26.25
CA GLU A 80 10.70 3.82 27.12
C GLU A 80 11.73 2.90 26.47
N LYS A 81 11.68 2.75 25.14
CA LYS A 81 12.66 1.98 24.36
C LYS A 81 13.79 2.83 23.77
N GLY A 82 13.82 4.12 24.05
CA GLY A 82 14.77 5.06 23.44
C GLY A 82 14.68 5.15 21.91
N LEU A 83 13.53 4.81 21.31
CA LEU A 83 13.36 4.85 19.85
C LEU A 83 12.93 6.26 19.43
N TYR A 84 13.83 6.92 18.72
CA TYR A 84 13.63 8.26 18.19
C TYR A 84 14.30 8.37 16.82
N ASN A 85 13.62 9.02 15.88
CA ASN A 85 14.19 9.33 14.57
C ASN A 85 14.54 10.83 14.52
N PRO A 86 15.84 11.19 14.39
CA PRO A 86 16.28 12.58 14.40
C PRO A 86 15.73 13.41 13.23
N ARG A 87 15.23 12.77 12.17
CA ARG A 87 14.76 13.47 10.97
C ARG A 87 13.38 14.08 11.13
N ASN A 88 12.55 13.54 12.03
CA ASN A 88 11.19 14.01 12.22
C ASN A 88 10.76 14.14 13.67
N THR A 89 11.54 13.63 14.63
CA THR A 89 11.38 13.93 16.05
C THR A 89 9.97 13.68 16.59
N GLY A 90 9.32 12.60 16.14
CA GLY A 90 7.93 12.28 16.53
C GLY A 90 6.83 13.07 15.79
N THR A 91 7.18 13.89 14.81
CA THR A 91 6.23 14.67 13.99
C THR A 91 6.11 14.14 12.57
N LEU A 92 5.06 14.52 11.84
CA LEU A 92 4.92 14.28 10.41
C LEU A 92 4.56 15.57 9.68
N CYS A 93 5.16 15.77 8.51
CA CYS A 93 4.73 16.84 7.61
C CYS A 93 3.35 16.50 6.98
N PRO A 94 2.65 17.47 6.40
CA PRO A 94 1.32 17.25 5.81
C PRO A 94 1.30 16.14 4.76
N LYS A 95 2.38 15.97 3.99
CA LYS A 95 2.51 14.89 3.00
C LYS A 95 2.60 13.51 3.65
N GLY A 96 3.22 13.41 4.82
CA GLY A 96 3.34 12.17 5.58
C GLY A 96 2.02 11.76 6.24
N ALA A 97 1.30 12.72 6.81
CA ALA A 97 -0.04 12.48 7.34
C ALA A 97 -1.04 12.12 6.23
N GLY A 98 -0.97 12.80 5.08
CA GLY A 98 -1.85 12.59 3.93
C GLY A 98 -1.60 11.31 3.13
N GLN A 99 -0.62 10.47 3.48
CA GLN A 99 -0.35 9.21 2.76
C GLN A 99 -1.54 8.25 2.74
N ILE A 100 -2.42 8.36 3.74
CA ILE A 100 -3.63 7.55 3.85
C ILE A 100 -4.51 7.65 2.59
N VAL A 101 -4.55 8.81 1.94
CA VAL A 101 -5.33 9.04 0.71
C VAL A 101 -4.83 8.14 -0.43
N ALA A 102 -3.51 7.92 -0.54
CA ALA A 102 -2.94 7.05 -1.57
C ALA A 102 -3.21 5.56 -1.29
N ILE A 103 -3.40 5.17 -0.03
CA ILE A 103 -3.73 3.78 0.36
C ILE A 103 -5.16 3.44 -0.08
N TYR A 104 -6.07 4.39 0.12
CA TYR A 104 -7.51 4.28 -0.16
C TYR A 104 -7.96 4.96 -1.47
N ASP A 105 -7.02 5.30 -2.36
CA ASP A 105 -7.35 5.90 -3.65
C ASP A 105 -8.25 4.96 -4.46
N TYR A 106 -9.42 5.46 -4.87
CA TYR A 106 -10.39 4.70 -5.66
C TYR A 106 -9.81 4.21 -6.99
N ASN A 107 -8.88 4.96 -7.58
CA ASN A 107 -8.22 4.65 -8.83
C ASN A 107 -6.97 3.75 -8.66
N ARG A 108 -6.69 3.27 -7.44
CA ARG A 108 -5.56 2.38 -7.18
C ARG A 108 -5.74 1.07 -7.95
N VAL A 109 -4.68 0.66 -8.65
CA VAL A 109 -4.64 -0.63 -9.35
C VAL A 109 -4.67 -1.78 -8.34
N LYS A 110 -5.69 -2.64 -8.43
CA LYS A 110 -5.94 -3.75 -7.48
C LYS A 110 -5.45 -5.12 -7.98
N THR A 111 -5.21 -5.26 -9.28
CA THR A 111 -4.77 -6.51 -9.92
C THR A 111 -3.80 -6.21 -11.06
N PRO A 112 -2.91 -7.14 -11.44
CA PRO A 112 -2.08 -6.99 -12.64
C PRO A 112 -2.93 -6.76 -13.89
N LEU A 113 -2.39 -5.96 -14.82
CA LEU A 113 -3.06 -5.55 -16.05
C LEU A 113 -2.18 -5.87 -17.27
N LYS A 114 -2.79 -6.40 -18.33
CA LYS A 114 -2.14 -6.68 -19.63
C LYS A 114 -2.64 -5.70 -20.68
N ARG A 115 -1.70 -5.08 -21.41
CA ARG A 115 -2.03 -4.19 -22.53
C ARG A 115 -2.53 -5.02 -23.72
N THR A 116 -3.60 -4.58 -24.38
CA THR A 116 -4.24 -5.29 -25.51
C THR A 116 -4.14 -4.57 -26.85
N ASN A 117 -3.57 -3.36 -26.88
CA ASN A 117 -3.44 -2.57 -28.09
C ASN A 117 -1.99 -2.15 -28.39
N GLN A 118 -1.76 -1.70 -29.62
CA GLN A 118 -0.45 -1.27 -30.11
C GLN A 118 0.16 -0.14 -29.26
N LYS A 119 1.49 -0.13 -29.16
CA LYS A 119 2.26 0.98 -28.54
C LYS A 119 2.08 2.25 -29.38
N GLY A 120 2.19 3.42 -28.74
CA GLY A 120 1.99 4.73 -29.39
C GLY A 120 0.54 5.23 -29.36
N ALA A 121 -0.45 4.35 -29.18
CA ALA A 121 -1.84 4.74 -28.90
C ALA A 121 -2.12 4.84 -27.38
N PRO A 122 -3.22 5.49 -26.95
CA PRO A 122 -3.71 5.41 -25.57
C PRO A 122 -3.87 3.95 -25.14
N GLY A 123 -3.30 3.57 -23.99
CA GLY A 123 -3.24 2.17 -23.56
C GLY A 123 -4.61 1.60 -23.21
N ARG A 124 -4.95 0.44 -23.79
CA ARG A 124 -6.09 -0.39 -23.38
C ARG A 124 -5.57 -1.58 -22.60
N PHE A 125 -6.18 -1.84 -21.45
CA PHE A 125 -5.72 -2.85 -20.52
C PHE A 125 -6.86 -3.75 -20.08
N VAL A 126 -6.55 -5.02 -19.86
CA VAL A 126 -7.46 -6.00 -19.28
C VAL A 126 -6.83 -6.60 -18.02
N PRO A 127 -7.61 -6.93 -16.99
CA PRO A 127 -7.09 -7.61 -15.81
C PRO A 127 -6.59 -9.01 -16.15
N VAL A 128 -5.51 -9.41 -15.50
CA VAL A 128 -4.94 -10.77 -15.55
C VAL A 128 -4.58 -11.23 -14.14
N SER A 129 -4.41 -12.54 -13.95
CA SER A 129 -3.97 -13.09 -12.67
C SER A 129 -2.49 -12.77 -12.41
N TRP A 130 -2.08 -12.88 -11.14
CA TRP A 130 -0.66 -12.78 -10.77
C TRP A 130 0.19 -13.84 -11.45
N GLU A 131 -0.30 -15.08 -11.53
CA GLU A 131 0.39 -16.18 -12.20
C GLU A 131 0.62 -15.88 -13.68
N GLU A 132 -0.43 -15.47 -14.40
CA GLU A 132 -0.32 -15.12 -15.82
C GLU A 132 0.65 -13.96 -16.03
N ALA A 133 0.56 -12.89 -15.22
CA ALA A 133 1.43 -11.74 -15.32
C ALA A 133 2.91 -12.10 -15.13
N LEU A 134 3.21 -12.89 -14.09
CA LEU A 134 4.57 -13.33 -13.79
C LEU A 134 5.12 -14.26 -14.87
N GLN A 135 4.30 -15.18 -15.38
CA GLN A 135 4.68 -16.08 -16.47
C GLN A 135 5.02 -15.29 -17.74
N ILE A 136 4.16 -14.34 -18.15
CA ILE A 136 4.40 -13.49 -19.32
C ILE A 136 5.73 -12.74 -19.20
N VAL A 137 5.98 -12.09 -18.05
CA VAL A 137 7.21 -11.31 -17.83
C VAL A 137 8.43 -12.23 -17.81
N GLY A 138 8.34 -13.37 -17.12
CA GLY A 138 9.41 -14.36 -17.03
C GLY A 138 9.81 -14.92 -18.39
N ASP A 139 8.84 -15.24 -19.24
CA ASP A 139 9.10 -15.77 -20.57
C ASP A 139 9.76 -14.74 -21.49
N GLN A 140 9.36 -13.46 -21.40
CA GLN A 140 10.03 -12.40 -22.16
C GLN A 140 11.47 -12.18 -21.70
N ILE A 141 11.74 -12.24 -20.39
CA ILE A 141 13.11 -12.14 -19.86
C ILE A 141 13.97 -13.32 -20.35
N LYS A 142 13.46 -14.55 -20.28
CA LYS A 142 14.17 -15.75 -20.78
C LYS A 142 14.45 -15.65 -22.28
N ARG A 143 13.46 -15.21 -23.06
CA ARG A 143 13.63 -14.95 -24.50
C ARG A 143 14.72 -13.92 -24.76
N ALA A 144 14.66 -12.78 -24.08
CA ALA A 144 15.64 -11.71 -24.26
C ALA A 144 17.06 -12.21 -23.96
N LYS A 145 17.25 -12.98 -22.88
CA LYS A 145 18.53 -13.63 -22.57
C LYS A 145 19.01 -14.55 -23.69
N ARG A 146 18.15 -15.46 -24.16
CA ARG A 146 18.48 -16.40 -25.26
C ARG A 146 18.85 -15.68 -26.55
N ASP A 147 18.12 -14.62 -26.87
CA ASP A 147 18.27 -13.87 -28.13
C ASP A 147 19.36 -12.78 -28.02
N GLY A 148 20.10 -12.69 -26.89
CA GLY A 148 21.15 -11.69 -26.66
C GLY A 148 20.64 -10.25 -26.53
N ILE A 149 19.35 -10.06 -26.24
CA ILE A 149 18.70 -8.76 -26.10
C ILE A 149 18.91 -8.24 -24.67
N PRO A 150 19.46 -7.03 -24.48
CA PRO A 150 19.62 -6.45 -23.14
C PRO A 150 18.28 -6.23 -22.43
N VAL A 151 18.22 -6.60 -21.15
CA VAL A 151 17.09 -6.32 -20.27
C VAL A 151 17.41 -5.09 -19.43
N LEU A 152 16.59 -4.04 -19.55
CA LEU A 152 16.69 -2.84 -18.72
C LEU A 152 15.74 -2.94 -17.52
N TYR A 153 16.29 -2.80 -16.32
CA TYR A 153 15.51 -2.69 -15.09
C TYR A 153 15.52 -1.23 -14.59
N GLN A 154 14.39 -0.53 -14.79
CA GLN A 154 14.23 0.85 -14.35
C GLN A 154 13.58 0.90 -12.96
N LYS A 155 14.20 1.64 -12.04
CA LYS A 155 13.73 1.80 -10.66
C LYS A 155 13.70 3.28 -10.28
N GLY A 156 12.58 3.73 -9.72
CA GLY A 156 12.46 5.06 -9.13
C GLY A 156 12.93 5.08 -7.67
N ARG A 157 12.03 4.77 -6.74
CA ARG A 157 12.27 4.81 -5.29
C ARG A 157 12.63 3.41 -4.76
N SER A 158 13.60 3.32 -3.86
CA SER A 158 14.11 2.05 -3.28
C SER A 158 14.26 2.13 -1.77
N LYS A 159 13.96 1.01 -1.09
CA LYS A 159 14.27 0.75 0.33
C LYS A 159 14.85 -0.65 0.61
N ALA A 160 15.13 -1.42 -0.44
CA ALA A 160 15.75 -2.75 -0.32
C ALA A 160 16.98 -2.83 -1.21
N LYS A 161 18.06 -2.14 -0.78
CA LYS A 161 19.31 -1.99 -1.56
C LYS A 161 19.81 -3.34 -2.10
N GLY A 162 19.87 -4.36 -1.25
CA GLY A 162 20.38 -5.68 -1.64
C GLY A 162 19.63 -6.32 -2.80
N PHE A 163 18.29 -6.26 -2.79
CA PHE A 163 17.47 -6.79 -3.87
C PHE A 163 17.61 -5.97 -5.16
N TYR A 164 17.46 -4.64 -5.03
CA TYR A 164 17.32 -3.76 -6.17
C TYR A 164 18.63 -3.41 -6.89
N ASP A 165 19.76 -3.43 -6.18
CA ASP A 165 21.05 -3.02 -6.75
C ASP A 165 21.88 -4.23 -7.20
N HIS A 166 21.69 -5.39 -6.57
CA HIS A 166 22.49 -6.59 -6.81
C HIS A 166 21.61 -7.78 -7.19
N GLY A 167 20.70 -8.21 -6.31
CA GLY A 167 19.96 -9.47 -6.46
C GLY A 167 19.26 -9.63 -7.82
N PHE A 168 18.49 -8.64 -8.26
CA PHE A 168 17.78 -8.75 -9.54
C PHE A 168 18.72 -8.66 -10.75
N VAL A 169 19.73 -7.79 -10.72
CA VAL A 169 20.65 -7.61 -11.86
C VAL A 169 21.60 -8.80 -11.97
N ASP A 170 22.06 -9.35 -10.86
CA ASP A 170 22.97 -10.48 -10.83
C ASP A 170 22.27 -11.77 -11.27
N THR A 171 20.98 -11.96 -10.96
CA THR A 171 20.21 -13.09 -11.51
C THR A 171 20.01 -13.01 -13.03
N LEU A 172 19.98 -11.80 -13.61
CA LEU A 172 19.97 -11.64 -15.06
C LEU A 172 21.30 -12.08 -15.68
N LYS A 173 22.43 -11.81 -14.99
CA LYS A 173 23.79 -12.21 -15.43
C LYS A 173 24.11 -13.68 -15.14
N ALA A 174 23.57 -14.25 -14.08
CA ALA A 174 23.81 -15.62 -13.68
C ALA A 174 23.22 -16.55 -14.76
N ASN A 175 24.14 -17.21 -15.46
CA ASN A 175 23.96 -18.29 -16.43
C ASN A 175 23.18 -17.92 -17.70
N GLY A 176 23.95 -17.55 -18.72
CA GLY A 176 24.02 -18.25 -20.00
C GLY A 176 25.41 -18.84 -20.13
#